data_AF-A0A9E1FHA2-F1
#
_entry.id   AF-A0A9E1FHA2-F1
#
_cell.length_a   1.000
_cell.length_b   1.000
_cell.length_c   1.000
_cell.angle_alpha   90.00
_cell.angle_beta   90.00
_cell.angle_gamma   90.00
#
_symmetry.space_group_name_H-M   'P 1'
#
loop_
_entity.id
_entity.type
_entity.pdbx_description
1 polymer ?
#
loop_
_entity_poly.entity_id
_entity_poly.type
_entity_poly.pdbx_seq_one_letter_code
_entity_poly.pdbx_strand_id
1 'polypeptide(L)'
;MSSLWDEIKDLFKTDKQLEEERQQKINSALEKESDVSKRLAELEKQYNDSLPKDEEIDFDKIFPTQSGLKEIEYAPESDEDIAKRAQSAIESEKNKSQTKIKDKYQEAVDALNEDKVSARESLADSYSNLSKLYDELKEKANNDSIRRGLGRSSVATNRIDELDKQHFSSATDVEKAYTREVANIESEISKLQRDKDNALEQLDLKSAADLDESIAKLKSERDAKVEEYEKYNNDVRKKNESFQEDRQKKIDAYVKAAEEEKKAKEKEQQEYESKYGYSGEKLENYSERYRIAYDFYSALSPDIAVDALKASPSMKYYLGNMYDRLLSSLQSKKKEQKFYF
;
A
#
# COMPACT_ATOMS: atom_id res chain seq x y z
N MET A 1 -22.38 -76.88 42.39
CA MET A 1 -22.31 -77.78 43.56
C MET A 1 -21.10 -78.65 43.38
N SER A 2 -20.11 -78.57 44.26
CA SER A 2 -18.99 -79.53 44.25
C SER A 2 -19.52 -80.88 44.76
N SER A 3 -19.08 -81.97 44.14
CA SER A 3 -19.45 -83.32 44.55
C SER A 3 -18.73 -83.68 45.85
N LEU A 4 -19.37 -84.43 46.74
CA LEU A 4 -18.75 -85.02 47.95
C LEU A 4 -17.42 -85.77 47.65
N TRP A 5 -17.24 -86.22 46.41
CA TRP A 5 -16.00 -86.84 45.92
C TRP A 5 -14.84 -85.87 45.66
N ASP A 6 -15.14 -84.61 45.34
CA ASP A 6 -14.11 -83.58 45.13
C ASP A 6 -13.54 -83.10 46.47
N GLU A 7 -14.40 -82.95 47.49
CA GLU A 7 -13.99 -82.62 48.86
C GLU A 7 -13.09 -83.72 49.48
N ILE A 8 -13.41 -84.99 49.23
CA ILE A 8 -12.59 -86.13 49.69
C ILE A 8 -11.24 -86.17 48.95
N LYS A 9 -11.18 -85.82 47.65
CA LYS A 9 -9.91 -85.75 46.91
C LYS A 9 -9.02 -84.61 47.37
N ASP A 10 -9.60 -83.49 47.76
CA ASP A 10 -8.86 -82.33 48.24
C ASP A 10 -8.24 -82.56 49.63
N LEU A 11 -8.83 -83.43 50.46
CA LEU A 11 -8.29 -83.89 51.75
C LEU A 11 -6.95 -84.67 51.65
N PHE A 12 -6.57 -85.16 50.46
CA PHE A 12 -5.32 -85.89 50.22
C PHE A 12 -4.27 -85.11 49.42
N LYS A 13 -4.54 -83.85 49.08
CA LYS A 13 -3.60 -82.96 48.37
C LYS A 13 -2.76 -82.17 49.37
N THR A 14 -1.51 -81.86 49.00
CA THR A 14 -0.67 -80.94 49.79
C THR A 14 -1.13 -79.49 49.59
N ASP A 15 -0.97 -78.63 50.59
CA ASP A 15 -1.36 -77.20 50.52
C ASP A 15 -0.81 -76.52 49.25
N LYS A 16 0.40 -76.88 48.83
CA LYS A 16 1.05 -76.39 47.61
C LYS A 16 0.33 -76.80 46.32
N GLN A 17 -0.21 -78.03 46.25
CA GLN A 17 -0.95 -78.51 45.09
C GLN A 17 -2.34 -77.87 44.99
N LEU A 18 -3.00 -77.63 46.13
CA LEU A 18 -4.25 -76.89 46.19
C LEU A 18 -4.06 -75.43 45.74
N GLU A 19 -2.94 -74.80 46.13
CA GLU A 19 -2.59 -73.44 45.71
C GLU A 19 -2.22 -73.35 44.22
N GLU A 20 -1.49 -74.33 43.68
CA GLU A 20 -1.20 -74.43 42.24
C GLU A 20 -2.47 -74.64 41.38
N GLU A 21 -3.38 -75.52 41.79
CA GLU A 21 -4.67 -75.72 41.10
C GLU A 21 -5.54 -74.46 41.17
N ARG A 22 -5.51 -73.74 42.29
CA ARG A 22 -6.21 -72.47 42.48
C ARG A 22 -5.66 -71.39 41.56
N GLN A 23 -4.34 -71.28 41.46
CA GLN A 23 -3.69 -70.33 40.56
C GLN A 23 -3.96 -70.66 39.09
N GLN A 24 -3.99 -71.94 38.72
CA GLN A 24 -4.38 -72.36 37.36
C GLN A 24 -5.83 -72.00 37.03
N LYS A 25 -6.76 -72.18 37.98
CA LYS A 25 -8.16 -71.76 37.83
C LYS A 25 -8.31 -70.24 37.70
N ILE A 26 -7.52 -69.47 38.44
CA ILE A 26 -7.47 -68.00 38.31
C ILE A 26 -6.92 -67.59 36.94
N ASN A 27 -5.80 -68.18 36.50
CA ASN A 27 -5.21 -67.86 35.19
C ASN A 27 -6.17 -68.22 34.04
N SER A 28 -6.84 -69.38 34.10
CA SER A 28 -7.85 -69.77 33.11
C SER A 28 -9.07 -68.84 33.13
N ALA A 29 -9.46 -68.33 34.30
CA ALA A 29 -10.50 -67.33 34.40
C ALA A 29 -10.06 -66.01 33.75
N LEU A 30 -8.82 -65.55 33.97
CA LEU A 30 -8.27 -64.34 33.33
C LEU A 30 -8.16 -64.48 31.80
N GLU A 31 -7.81 -65.66 31.29
CA GLU A 31 -7.80 -65.93 29.85
C GLU A 31 -9.22 -65.80 29.25
N LYS A 32 -10.23 -66.37 29.91
CA LYS A 32 -11.63 -66.27 29.48
C LYS A 32 -12.21 -64.87 29.66
N GLU A 33 -11.70 -64.11 30.61
CA GLU A 33 -12.05 -62.71 30.84
C GLU A 33 -11.64 -61.81 29.66
N SER A 34 -10.67 -62.23 28.82
CA SER A 34 -10.31 -61.49 27.62
C SER A 34 -11.52 -61.22 26.71
N ASP A 35 -12.43 -62.18 26.57
CA ASP A 35 -13.64 -62.00 25.74
C ASP A 35 -14.67 -61.08 26.39
N VAL A 36 -14.74 -61.07 27.72
CA VAL A 36 -15.53 -60.09 28.48
C VAL A 36 -14.96 -58.69 28.26
N SER A 37 -13.64 -58.54 28.38
CA SER A 37 -12.95 -57.27 28.19
C SER A 37 -13.17 -56.69 26.80
N LYS A 38 -13.19 -57.52 25.74
CA LYS A 38 -13.54 -57.08 24.37
C LYS A 38 -14.96 -56.51 24.29
N ARG A 39 -15.94 -57.17 24.91
CA ARG A 39 -17.33 -56.68 24.95
C ARG A 39 -17.46 -55.38 25.73
N LEU A 40 -16.72 -55.23 26.83
CA LEU A 40 -16.69 -53.98 27.58
C LEU A 40 -16.03 -52.84 26.77
N ALA A 41 -14.99 -53.15 25.99
CA ALA A 41 -14.38 -52.19 25.08
C ALA A 41 -15.32 -51.76 23.95
N GLU A 42 -16.17 -52.67 23.43
CA GLU A 42 -17.21 -52.33 22.46
C GLU A 42 -18.27 -51.39 23.06
N LEU A 43 -18.72 -51.66 24.30
CA LEU A 43 -19.66 -50.78 25.01
C LEU A 43 -19.06 -49.41 25.34
N GLU A 44 -17.75 -49.36 25.64
CA GLU A 44 -17.02 -48.11 25.80
C GLU A 44 -16.95 -47.31 24.50
N LYS A 45 -16.63 -47.98 23.40
CA LYS A 45 -16.61 -47.36 22.08
C LYS A 45 -17.98 -46.79 21.71
N GLN A 46 -19.05 -47.58 21.87
CA GLN A 46 -20.42 -47.15 21.58
C GLN A 46 -20.83 -45.92 22.39
N TYR A 47 -20.48 -45.89 23.68
CA TYR A 47 -20.75 -44.74 24.54
C TYR A 47 -19.96 -43.51 24.11
N ASN A 48 -18.67 -43.65 23.80
CA ASN A 48 -17.85 -42.54 23.35
C ASN A 48 -18.31 -42.00 21.98
N ASP A 49 -18.79 -42.87 21.09
CA ASP A 49 -19.34 -42.51 19.79
C ASP A 49 -20.73 -41.83 19.91
N SER A 50 -21.47 -42.09 21.00
CA SER A 50 -22.78 -41.47 21.28
C SER A 50 -22.69 -40.12 21.97
N LEU A 51 -21.54 -39.78 22.56
CA LEU A 51 -21.34 -38.47 23.16
C LEU A 51 -21.44 -37.37 22.09
N PRO A 52 -22.10 -36.24 22.39
CA PRO A 52 -22.16 -35.12 21.48
C PRO A 52 -20.72 -34.67 21.16
N LYS A 53 -20.42 -34.58 19.86
CA LYS A 53 -19.15 -34.03 19.40
C LYS A 53 -19.16 -32.52 19.64
N ASP A 54 -18.05 -31.98 20.13
CA ASP A 54 -17.89 -30.55 20.29
C ASP A 54 -18.15 -29.87 18.92
N GLU A 55 -19.03 -28.87 18.90
CA GLU A 55 -19.29 -28.10 17.68
C GLU A 55 -18.03 -27.33 17.28
N GLU A 56 -17.65 -27.38 16.00
CA GLU A 56 -16.52 -26.61 15.50
C GLU A 56 -16.84 -25.11 15.57
N ILE A 57 -16.02 -24.37 16.32
CA ILE A 57 -16.20 -22.93 16.49
C ILE A 57 -15.78 -22.21 15.21
N ASP A 58 -16.74 -21.55 14.55
CA ASP A 58 -16.47 -20.63 13.46
C ASP A 58 -15.95 -19.28 14.00
N PHE A 59 -14.62 -19.16 14.09
CA PHE A 59 -13.96 -17.95 14.57
C PHE A 59 -14.20 -16.73 13.67
N ASP A 60 -14.52 -16.90 12.39
CA ASP A 60 -14.72 -15.80 11.45
C ASP A 60 -16.06 -15.10 11.69
N LYS A 61 -17.06 -15.84 12.20
CA LYS A 61 -18.35 -15.29 12.63
C LYS A 61 -18.25 -14.49 13.94
N ILE A 62 -17.30 -14.84 14.81
CA ILE A 62 -17.14 -14.24 16.15
C ILE A 62 -16.14 -13.08 16.11
N PHE A 63 -15.06 -13.25 15.36
CA PHE A 63 -13.96 -12.29 15.26
C PHE A 63 -13.80 -11.82 13.81
N PRO A 64 -14.07 -10.53 13.53
CA PRO A 64 -13.99 -10.00 12.18
C PRO A 64 -12.63 -10.27 11.53
N THR A 65 -12.65 -10.67 10.26
CA THR A 65 -11.44 -11.05 9.51
C THR A 65 -10.70 -9.86 8.90
N GLN A 66 -11.33 -8.69 8.84
CA GLN A 66 -10.75 -7.47 8.25
C GLN A 66 -10.99 -6.27 9.17
N SER A 67 -10.01 -5.35 9.18
CA SER A 67 -10.07 -4.09 9.92
C SER A 67 -11.01 -3.05 9.27
N GLY A 68 -11.30 -3.21 7.96
CA GLY A 68 -12.01 -2.22 7.14
C GLY A 68 -11.13 -1.10 6.57
N LEU A 69 -9.84 -1.04 6.91
CA LEU A 69 -8.89 -0.07 6.35
C LEU A 69 -8.41 -0.53 4.97
N LYS A 70 -8.34 0.41 4.02
CA LYS A 70 -7.92 0.14 2.63
C LYS A 70 -6.77 1.06 2.22
N GLU A 71 -5.84 0.47 1.50
CA GLU A 71 -4.78 1.20 0.80
C GLU A 71 -5.40 2.00 -0.36
N ILE A 72 -4.79 3.14 -0.69
CA ILE A 72 -5.19 4.00 -1.81
C ILE A 72 -4.24 3.73 -2.97
N GLU A 73 -4.81 3.41 -4.14
CA GLU A 73 -4.06 3.34 -5.39
C GLU A 73 -3.96 4.74 -5.99
N TYR A 74 -2.77 5.31 -5.97
CA TYR A 74 -2.48 6.62 -6.55
C TYR A 74 -1.63 6.46 -7.81
N ALA A 75 -2.15 6.91 -8.95
CA ALA A 75 -1.43 6.98 -10.21
C ALA A 75 -0.82 8.38 -10.39
N PRO A 76 0.51 8.55 -10.28
CA PRO A 76 1.15 9.85 -10.42
C PRO A 76 1.15 10.34 -11.88
N GLU A 77 1.12 11.66 -12.06
CA GLU A 77 1.22 12.33 -13.37
C GLU A 77 2.58 12.00 -14.03
N SER A 78 2.57 11.74 -15.34
CA SER A 78 3.80 11.41 -16.08
C SER A 78 4.68 12.65 -16.29
N ASP A 79 5.99 12.42 -16.52
CA ASP A 79 6.92 13.50 -16.85
C ASP A 79 6.52 14.27 -18.12
N GLU A 80 5.95 13.57 -19.10
CA GLU A 80 5.50 14.16 -20.36
C GLU A 80 4.28 15.08 -20.15
N ASP A 81 3.33 14.65 -19.33
CA ASP A 81 2.13 15.45 -19.02
C ASP A 81 2.47 16.69 -18.20
N ILE A 82 3.40 16.55 -17.23
CA ILE A 82 3.94 17.70 -16.47
C ILE A 82 4.59 18.71 -17.42
N ALA A 83 5.43 18.24 -18.35
CA ALA A 83 6.09 19.11 -19.31
C ALA A 83 5.10 19.85 -20.22
N LYS A 84 4.08 19.15 -20.75
CA LYS A 84 3.02 19.76 -21.56
C LYS A 84 2.23 20.80 -20.80
N ARG A 85 1.86 20.51 -19.55
CA ARG A 85 1.13 21.44 -18.67
C ARG A 85 1.95 22.68 -18.36
N ALA A 86 3.24 22.51 -18.03
CA ALA A 86 4.16 23.62 -17.78
C ALA A 86 4.34 24.50 -19.03
N GLN A 87 4.55 23.89 -20.19
CA GLN A 87 4.70 24.61 -21.47
C GLN A 87 3.44 25.41 -21.81
N SER A 88 2.27 24.80 -21.69
CA SER A 88 0.99 25.46 -21.97
C SER A 88 0.74 26.66 -21.05
N ALA A 89 1.19 26.59 -19.79
CA ALA A 89 1.04 27.69 -18.83
C ALA A 89 1.85 28.94 -19.20
N ILE A 90 3.05 28.76 -19.78
CA ILE A 90 3.96 29.87 -20.10
C ILE A 90 3.81 30.40 -21.52
N GLU A 91 3.25 29.61 -22.45
CA GLU A 91 3.21 29.93 -23.87
C GLU A 91 2.43 31.22 -24.18
N SER A 92 1.33 31.47 -23.46
CA SER A 92 0.54 32.70 -23.63
C SER A 92 1.34 33.96 -23.23
N GLU A 93 2.05 33.91 -22.11
CA GLU A 93 2.89 35.01 -21.62
C GLU A 93 4.08 35.26 -22.55
N LYS A 94 4.73 34.18 -23.02
CA LYS A 94 5.83 34.25 -23.98
C LYS A 94 5.38 34.93 -25.27
N ASN A 95 4.28 34.48 -25.87
CA ASN A 95 3.76 35.04 -27.11
C ASN A 95 3.38 36.52 -26.98
N LYS A 96 2.71 36.90 -25.88
CA LYS A 96 2.40 38.31 -25.58
C LYS A 96 3.66 39.17 -25.48
N SER A 97 4.68 38.67 -24.80
CA SER A 97 5.96 39.38 -24.63
C SER A 97 6.71 39.50 -25.95
N GLN A 98 6.70 38.45 -26.76
CA GLN A 98 7.31 38.45 -28.09
C GLN A 98 6.68 39.49 -29.01
N THR A 99 5.34 39.57 -29.04
CA THR A 99 4.62 40.58 -29.82
C THR A 99 4.96 41.99 -29.34
N LYS A 100 4.90 42.25 -28.03
CA LYS A 100 5.27 43.56 -27.46
C LYS A 100 6.69 44.00 -27.83
N ILE A 101 7.66 43.08 -27.83
CA ILE A 101 9.03 43.37 -28.25
C ILE A 101 9.04 43.76 -29.74
N LYS A 102 8.42 42.94 -30.60
CA LYS A 102 8.38 43.21 -32.04
C LYS A 102 7.75 44.57 -32.36
N ASP A 103 6.59 44.86 -31.76
CA ASP A 103 5.85 46.09 -31.99
C ASP A 103 6.67 47.31 -31.56
N LYS A 104 7.26 47.28 -30.36
CA LYS A 104 8.11 48.38 -29.86
C LYS A 104 9.26 48.72 -30.80
N TYR A 105 9.97 47.71 -31.30
CA TYR A 105 11.12 47.95 -32.19
C TYR A 105 10.66 48.33 -33.60
N GLN A 106 9.52 47.81 -34.07
CA GLN A 106 8.95 48.19 -35.36
C GLN A 106 8.52 49.66 -35.36
N GLU A 107 7.79 50.11 -34.33
CA GLU A 107 7.39 51.51 -34.15
C GLU A 107 8.61 52.47 -34.18
N ALA A 108 9.70 52.09 -33.51
CA ALA A 108 10.93 52.89 -33.51
C ALA A 108 11.62 52.95 -34.88
N VAL A 109 11.62 51.84 -35.63
CA VAL A 109 12.16 51.79 -37.00
C VAL A 109 11.29 52.61 -37.96
N ASP A 110 9.97 52.56 -37.80
CA ASP A 110 9.04 53.32 -38.63
C ASP A 110 9.22 54.83 -38.42
N ALA A 111 9.38 55.29 -37.18
CA ALA A 111 9.70 56.68 -36.88
C ALA A 111 11.01 57.14 -37.55
N LEU A 112 12.07 56.33 -37.51
CA LEU A 112 13.33 56.63 -38.20
C LEU A 112 13.18 56.65 -39.73
N ASN A 113 12.29 55.83 -40.29
CA ASN A 113 12.00 55.87 -41.72
C ASN A 113 11.22 57.13 -42.10
N GLU A 114 10.33 57.62 -41.24
CA GLU A 114 9.69 58.94 -41.41
C GLU A 114 10.73 60.07 -41.37
N ASP A 115 11.69 60.02 -40.43
CA ASP A 115 12.79 60.99 -40.36
C ASP A 115 13.63 61.02 -41.66
N LYS A 116 13.86 59.87 -42.30
CA LYS A 116 14.52 59.83 -43.63
C LYS A 116 13.72 60.55 -44.71
N VAL A 117 12.39 60.45 -44.67
CA VAL A 117 11.52 61.17 -45.61
C VAL A 117 11.65 62.67 -45.37
N SER A 118 11.57 63.12 -44.11
CA SER A 118 11.75 64.53 -43.75
C SER A 118 13.14 65.07 -44.09
N ALA A 119 14.21 64.28 -43.93
CA ALA A 119 15.55 64.66 -44.35
C ALA A 119 15.64 64.85 -45.89
N ARG A 120 14.91 64.03 -46.66
CA ARG A 120 14.83 64.14 -48.13
C ARG A 120 14.06 65.38 -48.57
N GLU A 121 12.98 65.72 -47.87
CA GLU A 121 12.23 66.96 -48.11
C GLU A 121 13.09 68.19 -47.80
N SER A 122 13.80 68.17 -46.66
CA SER A 122 14.72 69.23 -46.25
C SER A 122 15.87 69.43 -47.26
N LEU A 123 16.37 68.35 -47.86
CA LEU A 123 17.34 68.41 -48.96
C LEU A 123 16.75 69.15 -50.17
N ALA A 124 15.54 68.79 -50.60
CA ALA A 124 14.87 69.40 -51.74
C ALA A 124 14.61 70.90 -51.51
N ASP A 125 14.16 71.27 -50.31
CA ASP A 125 13.94 72.67 -49.91
C ASP A 125 15.26 73.46 -49.88
N SER A 126 16.34 72.86 -49.38
CA SER A 126 17.66 73.47 -49.36
C SER A 126 18.19 73.76 -50.77
N TYR A 127 18.03 72.82 -51.71
CA TYR A 127 18.37 73.05 -53.11
C TYR A 127 17.51 74.15 -53.77
N SER A 128 16.20 74.14 -53.52
CA SER A 128 15.27 75.15 -54.04
C SER A 128 15.66 76.55 -53.56
N ASN A 129 15.95 76.71 -52.27
CA ASN A 129 16.36 77.97 -51.67
C ASN A 129 17.74 78.42 -52.17
N LEU A 130 18.70 77.48 -52.27
CA LEU A 130 20.04 77.77 -52.80
C LEU A 130 19.99 78.26 -54.25
N SER A 131 19.16 77.63 -55.09
CA SER A 131 18.97 78.05 -56.49
C SER A 131 18.39 79.45 -56.60
N LYS A 132 17.32 79.75 -55.83
CA LYS A 132 16.70 81.09 -55.81
C LYS A 132 17.71 82.16 -55.38
N LEU A 133 18.46 81.91 -54.31
CA LEU A 133 19.47 82.84 -53.81
C LEU A 133 20.57 83.07 -54.85
N TYR A 134 21.03 82.02 -55.53
CA TYR A 134 22.02 82.13 -56.59
C TYR A 134 21.50 82.96 -57.77
N ASP A 135 20.28 82.73 -58.23
CA ASP A 135 19.66 83.49 -59.32
C ASP A 135 19.55 84.98 -58.97
N GLU A 136 19.10 85.31 -57.75
CA GLU A 136 19.05 86.68 -57.24
C GLU A 136 20.43 87.36 -57.19
N LEU A 137 21.44 86.64 -56.68
CA LEU A 137 22.81 87.15 -56.60
C LEU A 137 23.41 87.37 -57.99
N LYS A 138 23.13 86.47 -58.93
CA LYS A 138 23.59 86.55 -60.33
C LYS A 138 22.94 87.74 -61.05
N GLU A 139 21.63 87.93 -60.91
CA GLU A 139 20.92 89.07 -61.48
C GLU A 139 21.46 90.39 -60.92
N LYS A 140 21.65 90.47 -59.61
CA LYS A 140 22.22 91.66 -58.95
C LYS A 140 23.65 91.95 -59.41
N ALA A 141 24.48 90.92 -59.56
CA ALA A 141 25.86 91.06 -60.04
C ALA A 141 25.90 91.56 -61.50
N ASN A 142 25.00 91.06 -62.36
CA ASN A 142 24.85 91.51 -63.75
C ASN A 142 24.38 92.97 -63.83
N ASN A 143 23.32 93.32 -63.10
CA ASN A 143 22.76 94.68 -63.09
C ASN A 143 23.79 95.71 -62.59
N ASP A 144 24.56 95.40 -61.53
CA ASP A 144 25.64 96.27 -61.03
C ASP A 144 26.78 96.41 -62.04
N SER A 145 27.16 95.32 -62.71
CA SER A 145 28.22 95.34 -63.75
C SER A 145 27.81 96.16 -64.97
N ILE A 146 26.55 96.05 -65.43
CA ILE A 146 26.00 96.87 -66.51
C ILE A 146 25.98 98.34 -66.11
N ARG A 147 25.47 98.68 -64.91
CA ARG A 147 25.37 100.05 -64.42
C ARG A 147 26.73 100.77 -64.36
N ARG A 148 27.82 100.01 -64.15
CA ARG A 148 29.20 100.51 -64.10
C ARG A 148 29.91 100.49 -65.46
N GLY A 149 29.25 100.05 -66.55
CA GLY A 149 29.87 99.92 -67.87
C GLY A 149 30.86 98.74 -68.00
N LEU A 150 30.85 97.82 -67.03
CA LEU A 150 31.78 96.70 -66.91
C LEU A 150 31.18 95.37 -67.40
N GLY A 151 30.00 95.37 -68.01
CA GLY A 151 29.24 94.15 -68.34
C GLY A 151 29.93 93.15 -69.29
N ARG A 152 30.99 93.54 -69.99
CA ARG A 152 31.84 92.65 -70.82
C ARG A 152 33.29 92.55 -70.34
N SER A 153 33.57 93.05 -69.14
CA SER A 153 34.91 93.02 -68.56
C SER A 153 35.20 91.66 -67.92
N SER A 154 36.48 91.29 -67.89
CA SER A 154 36.97 90.11 -67.16
C SER A 154 36.61 90.16 -65.67
N VAL A 155 36.44 91.36 -65.09
CA VAL A 155 36.02 91.55 -63.70
C VAL A 155 34.58 91.09 -63.48
N ALA A 156 33.67 91.40 -64.41
CA ALA A 156 32.29 90.92 -64.35
C ALA A 156 32.23 89.40 -64.51
N THR A 157 32.99 88.83 -65.46
CA THR A 157 33.09 87.37 -65.66
C THR A 157 33.61 86.67 -64.41
N ASN A 158 34.73 87.13 -63.83
CA ASN A 158 35.29 86.54 -62.61
C ASN A 158 34.31 86.56 -61.43
N ARG A 159 33.47 87.58 -61.32
CA ARG A 159 32.46 87.68 -60.26
C ARG A 159 31.34 86.65 -60.42
N ILE A 160 30.93 86.37 -61.65
CA ILE A 160 29.96 85.29 -61.94
C ILE A 160 30.60 83.92 -61.69
N ASP A 161 31.83 83.71 -62.16
CA ASP A 161 32.54 82.44 -61.94
C ASP A 161 32.73 82.13 -60.44
N GLU A 162 32.95 83.15 -59.62
CA GLU A 162 33.03 82.99 -58.16
C GLU A 162 31.68 82.62 -57.54
N LEU A 163 30.58 83.23 -58.01
CA LEU A 163 29.23 82.86 -57.58
C LEU A 163 28.89 81.41 -57.97
N ASP A 164 29.30 80.97 -59.17
CA ASP A 164 29.09 79.60 -59.65
C ASP A 164 29.83 78.59 -58.77
N LYS A 165 31.10 78.89 -58.41
CA LYS A 165 31.88 78.06 -57.48
C LYS A 165 31.26 77.98 -56.09
N GLN A 166 30.79 79.11 -55.56
CA GLN A 166 30.15 79.15 -54.24
C GLN A 166 28.83 78.38 -54.23
N HIS A 167 28.02 78.50 -55.29
CA HIS A 167 26.80 77.71 -55.46
C HIS A 167 27.12 76.21 -55.50
N PHE A 168 28.10 75.80 -56.30
CA PHE A 168 28.53 74.40 -56.38
C PHE A 168 29.04 73.86 -55.03
N SER A 169 29.85 74.65 -54.31
CA SER A 169 30.33 74.28 -52.97
C SER A 169 29.18 74.12 -51.99
N SER A 170 28.25 75.08 -51.97
CA SER A 170 27.09 75.06 -51.07
C SER A 170 26.17 73.87 -51.35
N ALA A 171 25.94 73.57 -52.64
CA ALA A 171 25.17 72.40 -53.06
C ALA A 171 25.83 71.10 -52.59
N THR A 172 27.16 71.00 -52.71
CA THR A 172 27.93 69.85 -52.24
C THR A 172 27.84 69.70 -50.71
N ASP A 173 27.86 70.80 -49.96
CA ASP A 173 27.78 70.78 -48.50
C ASP A 173 26.39 70.37 -48.01
N VAL A 174 25.33 70.81 -48.68
CA VAL A 174 23.95 70.37 -48.46
C VAL A 174 23.81 68.86 -48.70
N GLU A 175 24.35 68.34 -49.80
CA GLU A 175 24.31 66.90 -50.12
C GLU A 175 25.09 66.06 -49.09
N LYS A 176 26.26 66.54 -48.65
CA LYS A 176 27.04 65.91 -47.58
C LYS A 176 26.30 65.90 -46.25
N ALA A 177 25.57 66.97 -45.91
CA ALA A 177 24.77 67.02 -44.68
C ALA A 177 23.69 65.94 -44.70
N TYR A 178 22.90 65.88 -45.78
CA TYR A 178 21.86 64.85 -45.97
C TYR A 178 22.44 63.43 -45.91
N THR A 179 23.55 63.18 -46.62
CA THR A 179 24.16 61.85 -46.65
C THR A 179 24.63 61.41 -45.26
N ARG A 180 25.19 62.32 -44.46
CA ARG A 180 25.58 62.03 -43.06
C ARG A 180 24.36 61.72 -42.20
N GLU A 181 23.29 62.50 -42.34
CA GLU A 181 22.05 62.30 -41.60
C GLU A 181 21.41 60.95 -41.90
N VAL A 182 21.25 60.60 -43.18
CA VAL A 182 20.73 59.29 -43.60
C VAL A 182 21.61 58.15 -43.11
N ALA A 183 22.94 58.29 -43.21
CA ALA A 183 23.87 57.28 -42.71
C ALA A 183 23.75 57.06 -41.19
N ASN A 184 23.55 58.14 -40.41
CA ASN A 184 23.31 58.03 -38.98
C ASN A 184 21.99 57.30 -38.69
N ILE A 185 20.91 57.65 -39.39
CA ILE A 185 19.62 56.98 -39.25
C ILE A 185 19.73 55.48 -39.61
N GLU A 186 20.46 55.13 -40.67
CA GLU A 186 20.70 53.72 -41.05
C GLU A 186 21.49 52.95 -40.01
N SER A 187 22.46 53.59 -39.39
CA SER A 187 23.22 53.02 -38.27
C SER A 187 22.31 52.77 -37.06
N GLU A 188 21.40 53.69 -36.74
CA GLU A 188 20.43 53.53 -35.66
C GLU A 188 19.41 52.42 -35.94
N ILE A 189 18.85 52.35 -37.16
CA ILE A 189 17.98 51.24 -37.58
C ILE A 189 18.71 49.90 -37.42
N SER A 190 19.96 49.82 -37.87
CA SER A 190 20.78 48.61 -37.75
C SER A 190 21.03 48.24 -36.29
N LYS A 191 21.18 49.24 -35.40
CA LYS A 191 21.31 49.02 -33.95
C LYS A 191 20.01 48.52 -33.35
N LEU A 192 18.86 49.12 -33.69
CA LEU A 192 17.55 48.67 -33.23
C LEU A 192 17.25 47.23 -33.64
N GLN A 193 17.63 46.83 -34.85
CA GLN A 193 17.50 45.44 -35.30
C GLN A 193 18.29 44.47 -34.42
N ARG A 194 19.57 44.79 -34.12
CA ARG A 194 20.39 43.97 -33.20
C ARG A 194 19.81 43.94 -31.79
N ASP A 195 19.37 45.08 -31.28
CA ASP A 195 18.79 45.19 -29.93
C ASP A 195 17.47 44.40 -29.83
N LYS A 196 16.66 44.38 -30.90
CA LYS A 196 15.46 43.55 -31.00
C LYS A 196 15.80 42.07 -30.95
N ASP A 197 16.77 41.63 -31.75
CA ASP A 197 17.16 40.22 -31.80
C ASP A 197 17.72 39.76 -30.45
N ASN A 198 18.56 40.60 -29.81
CA ASN A 198 19.02 40.37 -28.44
C ASN A 198 17.86 40.29 -27.43
N ALA A 199 16.87 41.17 -27.52
CA ALA A 199 15.72 41.15 -26.62
C ALA A 199 14.86 39.88 -26.79
N LEU A 200 14.72 39.39 -28.04
CA LEU A 200 14.03 38.14 -28.33
C LEU A 200 14.80 36.92 -27.78
N GLU A 201 16.13 36.89 -27.95
CA GLU A 201 16.97 35.84 -27.38
C GLU A 201 16.91 35.81 -25.85
N GLN A 202 16.95 36.97 -25.20
CA GLN A 202 16.80 37.06 -23.73
C GLN A 202 15.41 36.60 -23.27
N LEU A 203 14.35 36.89 -24.03
CA LEU A 203 13.02 36.36 -23.76
C LEU A 203 12.99 34.83 -23.87
N ASP A 204 13.65 34.26 -24.88
CA ASP A 204 13.73 32.81 -25.05
C ASP A 204 14.49 32.14 -23.90
N LEU A 205 15.63 32.69 -23.51
CA LEU A 205 16.41 32.21 -22.37
C LEU A 205 15.61 32.27 -21.06
N LYS A 206 14.95 33.39 -20.81
CA LYS A 206 14.08 33.54 -19.63
C LYS A 206 12.94 32.54 -19.66
N SER A 207 12.24 32.41 -20.79
CA SER A 207 11.12 31.47 -20.92
C SER A 207 11.54 30.02 -20.71
N ALA A 208 12.75 29.65 -21.15
CA ALA A 208 13.31 28.32 -20.90
C ALA A 208 13.61 28.09 -19.42
N ALA A 209 14.20 29.07 -18.74
CA ALA A 209 14.44 28.99 -17.30
C ALA A 209 13.12 28.90 -16.50
N ASP A 210 12.13 29.72 -16.84
CA ASP A 210 10.80 29.70 -16.21
C ASP A 210 10.09 28.34 -16.46
N LEU A 211 10.29 27.74 -17.64
CA LEU A 211 9.78 26.39 -17.95
C LEU A 211 10.41 25.33 -17.06
N ASP A 212 11.74 25.33 -16.96
CA ASP A 212 12.49 24.36 -16.17
C ASP A 212 12.14 24.47 -14.69
N GLU A 213 12.03 25.68 -14.16
CA GLU A 213 11.59 25.92 -12.78
C GLU A 213 10.17 25.40 -12.54
N SER A 214 9.25 25.67 -13.47
CA SER A 214 7.87 25.18 -13.40
C SER A 214 7.82 23.64 -13.42
N ILE A 215 8.55 22.99 -14.32
CA ILE A 215 8.64 21.53 -14.39
C ILE A 215 9.21 20.97 -13.08
N ALA A 216 10.30 21.55 -12.57
CA ALA A 216 10.92 21.10 -11.32
C ALA A 216 9.95 21.20 -10.14
N LYS A 217 9.22 22.31 -10.03
CA LYS A 217 8.20 22.51 -9.00
C LYS A 217 7.09 21.46 -9.09
N LEU A 218 6.55 21.23 -10.29
CA LEU A 218 5.48 20.26 -10.51
C LEU A 218 5.92 18.81 -10.22
N LYS A 219 7.16 18.46 -10.58
CA LYS A 219 7.77 17.17 -10.21
C LYS A 219 7.88 17.05 -8.69
N SER A 220 8.37 18.07 -8.00
CA SER A 220 8.47 18.06 -6.54
C SER A 220 7.10 17.92 -5.86
N GLU A 221 6.05 18.57 -6.39
CA GLU A 221 4.68 18.45 -5.87
C GLU A 221 4.11 17.05 -6.08
N ARG A 222 4.37 16.44 -7.25
CA ARG A 222 3.99 15.05 -7.53
C ARG A 222 4.71 14.09 -6.58
N ASP A 223 6.02 14.23 -6.44
CA ASP A 223 6.82 13.32 -5.63
C ASP A 223 6.44 13.40 -4.14
N ALA A 224 6.12 14.60 -3.64
CA ALA A 224 5.58 14.79 -2.30
C ALA A 224 4.23 14.07 -2.10
N LYS A 225 3.33 14.11 -3.10
CA LYS A 225 2.07 13.35 -3.05
C LYS A 225 2.30 11.84 -3.08
N VAL A 226 3.23 11.36 -3.91
CA VAL A 226 3.59 9.93 -3.93
C VAL A 226 4.04 9.49 -2.53
N GLU A 227 4.94 10.26 -1.91
CA GLU A 227 5.43 9.97 -0.56
C GLU A 227 4.31 9.98 0.50
N GLU A 228 3.36 10.93 0.39
CA GLU A 228 2.18 10.99 1.26
C GLU A 228 1.33 9.71 1.18
N TYR A 229 1.00 9.26 -0.03
CA TYR A 229 0.22 8.04 -0.23
C TYR A 229 0.99 6.79 0.19
N GLU A 230 2.30 6.71 -0.06
CA GLU A 230 3.14 5.60 0.41
C GLU A 230 3.17 5.53 1.94
N LYS A 231 3.32 6.66 2.62
CA LYS A 231 3.26 6.74 4.08
C LYS A 231 1.91 6.28 4.61
N TYR A 232 0.82 6.75 4.01
CA TYR A 232 -0.54 6.32 4.37
C TYR A 232 -0.73 4.80 4.17
N ASN A 233 -0.34 4.27 3.01
CA ASN A 233 -0.50 2.84 2.71
C ASN A 233 0.34 1.96 3.64
N ASN A 234 1.57 2.40 3.98
CA ASN A 234 2.41 1.70 4.94
C ASN A 234 1.81 1.73 6.37
N ASP A 235 1.18 2.83 6.79
CA ASP A 235 0.46 2.91 8.07
C ASP A 235 -0.77 1.97 8.07
N VAL A 236 -1.55 1.95 6.99
CA VAL A 236 -2.67 1.03 6.81
C VAL A 236 -2.20 -0.42 6.89
N ARG A 237 -1.09 -0.78 6.24
CA ARG A 237 -0.53 -2.13 6.29
C ARG A 237 -0.15 -2.55 7.70
N LYS A 238 0.55 -1.70 8.44
CA LYS A 238 0.90 -1.95 9.86
C LYS A 238 -0.33 -2.11 10.74
N LYS A 239 -1.36 -1.27 10.54
CA LYS A 239 -2.63 -1.39 11.28
C LYS A 239 -3.37 -2.69 10.93
N ASN A 240 -3.34 -3.11 9.67
CA ASN A 240 -3.93 -4.38 9.25
C ASN A 240 -3.19 -5.58 9.85
N GLU A 241 -1.85 -5.55 9.88
CA GLU A 241 -1.03 -6.57 10.55
C GLU A 241 -1.34 -6.64 12.04
N SER A 242 -1.29 -5.50 12.74
CA SER A 242 -1.64 -5.42 14.17
C SER A 242 -3.06 -5.90 14.46
N PHE A 243 -4.02 -5.62 13.57
CA PHE A 243 -5.38 -6.13 13.71
C PHE A 243 -5.45 -7.65 13.63
N GLN A 244 -4.69 -8.28 12.72
CA GLN A 244 -4.64 -9.74 12.63
C GLN A 244 -3.97 -10.37 13.84
N GLU A 245 -2.90 -9.76 14.35
CA GLU A 245 -2.26 -10.21 15.59
C GLU A 245 -3.23 -10.14 16.79
N ASP A 246 -3.95 -9.03 16.94
CA ASP A 246 -4.92 -8.87 18.02
C ASP A 246 -6.12 -9.79 17.86
N ARG A 247 -6.53 -10.07 16.62
CA ARG A 247 -7.54 -11.09 16.31
C ARG A 247 -7.08 -12.46 16.78
N GLN A 248 -5.84 -12.86 16.45
CA GLN A 248 -5.29 -14.16 16.87
C GLN A 248 -5.21 -14.26 18.39
N LYS A 249 -4.72 -13.22 19.08
CA LYS A 249 -4.69 -13.19 20.56
C LYS A 249 -6.07 -13.38 21.18
N LYS A 250 -7.12 -12.78 20.60
CA LYS A 250 -8.50 -12.94 21.06
C LYS A 250 -9.03 -14.36 20.83
N ILE A 251 -8.70 -14.97 19.68
CA ILE A 251 -9.02 -16.37 19.40
C ILE A 251 -8.33 -17.29 20.41
N ASP A 252 -7.03 -17.12 20.63
CA ASP A 252 -6.25 -17.95 21.57
C ASP A 252 -6.79 -17.83 23.00
N ALA A 253 -7.13 -16.60 23.43
CA ALA A 253 -7.74 -16.36 24.74
C ALA A 253 -9.13 -17.02 24.86
N TYR A 254 -9.93 -16.99 23.80
CA TYR A 254 -11.24 -17.62 23.77
C TYR A 254 -11.13 -19.15 23.86
N VAL A 255 -10.25 -19.76 23.06
CA VAL A 255 -10.00 -21.21 23.10
C VAL A 255 -9.52 -21.63 24.48
N LYS A 256 -8.56 -20.90 25.05
CA LYS A 256 -8.04 -21.19 26.39
C LYS A 256 -9.16 -21.12 27.46
N ALA A 257 -10.00 -20.10 27.41
CA ALA A 257 -11.12 -19.97 28.33
C ALA A 257 -12.13 -21.12 28.18
N ALA A 258 -12.44 -21.53 26.95
CA ALA A 258 -13.32 -22.66 26.68
C ALA A 258 -12.75 -23.99 27.19
N GLU A 259 -11.44 -24.22 27.03
CA GLU A 259 -10.76 -25.40 27.58
C GLU A 259 -10.74 -25.41 29.11
N GLU A 260 -10.50 -24.27 29.74
CA GLU A 260 -10.53 -24.14 31.21
C GLU A 260 -11.94 -24.41 31.76
N GLU A 261 -12.97 -23.89 31.09
CA GLU A 261 -14.37 -24.16 31.45
C GLU A 261 -14.72 -25.65 31.29
N LYS A 262 -14.29 -26.28 30.19
CA LYS A 262 -14.49 -27.72 29.96
C LYS A 262 -13.82 -28.55 31.06
N LYS A 263 -12.56 -28.27 31.39
CA LYS A 263 -11.83 -28.96 32.48
C LYS A 263 -12.50 -28.75 33.83
N ALA A 264 -13.02 -27.56 34.10
CA ALA A 264 -13.74 -27.27 35.34
C ALA A 264 -15.04 -28.09 35.43
N LYS A 265 -15.83 -28.15 34.35
CA LYS A 265 -17.04 -28.98 34.24
C LYS A 265 -16.74 -30.46 34.38
N GLU A 266 -15.69 -30.96 33.72
CA GLU A 266 -15.25 -32.36 33.84
C GLU A 266 -14.86 -32.69 35.30
N LYS A 267 -14.13 -31.79 35.97
CA LYS A 267 -13.75 -31.98 37.38
C LYS A 267 -14.98 -31.99 38.30
N GLU A 268 -15.91 -31.04 38.12
CA GLU A 268 -17.17 -31.00 38.87
C GLU A 268 -17.98 -32.29 38.67
N GLN A 269 -18.07 -32.75 37.43
CA GLN A 269 -18.74 -34.01 37.09
C GLN A 269 -18.06 -35.21 37.76
N GLN A 270 -16.73 -35.29 37.74
CA GLN A 270 -15.97 -36.36 38.41
C GLN A 270 -16.21 -36.34 39.93
N GLU A 271 -16.20 -35.17 40.56
CA GLU A 271 -16.47 -35.02 41.99
C GLU A 271 -17.91 -35.43 42.34
N TYR A 272 -18.88 -35.08 41.49
CA TYR A 272 -20.28 -35.49 41.63
C TYR A 272 -20.41 -37.02 41.50
N GLU A 273 -19.86 -37.62 40.44
CA GLU A 273 -19.92 -39.06 40.19
C GLU A 273 -19.21 -39.89 41.26
N SER A 274 -18.14 -39.37 41.85
CA SER A 274 -17.46 -40.02 42.98
C SER A 274 -18.32 -40.05 44.25
N LYS A 275 -19.18 -39.05 44.47
CA LYS A 275 -20.02 -38.95 45.68
C LYS A 275 -21.38 -39.63 45.53
N TYR A 276 -21.99 -39.53 44.35
CA TYR A 276 -23.38 -39.95 44.12
C TYR A 276 -23.50 -41.13 43.14
N GLY A 277 -22.41 -41.56 42.51
CA GLY A 277 -22.41 -42.59 41.46
C GLY A 277 -22.73 -42.02 40.07
N TYR A 278 -22.70 -42.88 39.05
CA TYR A 278 -23.03 -42.49 37.67
C TYR A 278 -24.52 -42.15 37.50
N SER A 279 -24.84 -41.27 36.55
CA SER A 279 -26.21 -40.87 36.19
C SER A 279 -26.43 -40.89 34.66
N GLY A 280 -27.71 -40.88 34.24
CA GLY A 280 -28.10 -40.82 32.82
C GLY A 280 -27.60 -41.98 31.96
N GLU A 281 -27.28 -41.70 30.69
CA GLU A 281 -26.76 -42.69 29.72
C GLU A 281 -25.44 -43.34 30.20
N LYS A 282 -24.64 -42.60 30.97
CA LYS A 282 -23.42 -43.13 31.58
C LYS A 282 -23.74 -44.21 32.62
N LEU A 283 -24.78 -44.01 33.43
CA LEU A 283 -25.25 -45.03 34.37
C LEU A 283 -25.72 -46.28 33.63
N GLU A 284 -26.50 -46.13 32.56
CA GLU A 284 -26.99 -47.26 31.76
C GLU A 284 -25.84 -48.07 31.17
N ASN A 285 -24.87 -47.38 30.55
CA ASN A 285 -23.70 -48.02 29.98
C ASN A 285 -22.85 -48.73 31.05
N TYR A 286 -22.52 -48.06 32.17
CA TYR A 286 -21.74 -48.67 33.24
C TYR A 286 -22.51 -49.77 34.00
N SER A 287 -23.84 -49.70 34.06
CA SER A 287 -24.67 -50.78 34.63
C SER A 287 -24.67 -52.01 33.72
N GLU A 288 -24.68 -51.82 32.41
CA GLU A 288 -24.56 -52.91 31.45
C GLU A 288 -23.17 -53.57 31.54
N ARG A 289 -22.11 -52.76 31.62
CA ARG A 289 -20.74 -53.28 31.86
C ARG A 289 -20.67 -54.08 33.16
N TYR A 290 -21.26 -53.54 34.23
CA TYR A 290 -21.35 -54.23 35.52
C TYR A 290 -22.09 -55.55 35.41
N ARG A 291 -23.23 -55.60 34.70
CA ARG A 291 -24.02 -56.83 34.50
C ARG A 291 -23.21 -57.91 33.80
N ILE A 292 -22.57 -57.57 32.68
CA ILE A 292 -21.74 -58.50 31.90
C ILE A 292 -20.60 -59.06 32.77
N ALA A 293 -19.91 -58.20 33.52
CA ALA A 293 -18.86 -58.62 34.43
C ALA A 293 -19.41 -59.50 35.57
N TYR A 294 -20.54 -59.11 36.17
CA TYR A 294 -21.18 -59.86 37.25
C TYR A 294 -21.61 -61.26 36.82
N ASP A 295 -22.18 -61.41 35.62
CA ASP A 295 -22.60 -62.70 35.07
C ASP A 295 -21.40 -63.62 34.84
N PHE A 296 -20.29 -63.08 34.33
CA PHE A 296 -19.05 -63.82 34.15
C PHE A 296 -18.47 -64.32 35.48
N TYR A 297 -18.25 -63.43 36.45
CA TYR A 297 -17.64 -63.80 37.72
C TYR A 297 -18.57 -64.63 38.61
N SER A 298 -19.89 -64.47 38.50
CA SER A 298 -20.86 -65.29 39.23
C SER A 298 -20.94 -66.74 38.72
N ALA A 299 -20.47 -67.01 37.49
CA ALA A 299 -20.37 -68.37 36.95
C ALA A 299 -19.12 -69.12 37.45
N LEU A 300 -18.16 -68.42 38.05
CA LEU A 300 -16.97 -69.02 38.67
C LEU A 300 -17.28 -69.45 40.11
N SER A 301 -16.43 -70.32 40.68
CA SER A 301 -16.56 -70.63 42.11
C SER A 301 -16.28 -69.38 42.96
N PRO A 302 -17.03 -69.13 44.06
CA PRO A 302 -16.93 -67.88 44.81
C PRO A 302 -15.54 -67.55 45.36
N ASP A 303 -14.70 -68.55 45.60
CA ASP A 303 -13.32 -68.38 46.04
C ASP A 303 -12.36 -67.97 44.91
N ILE A 304 -12.60 -68.43 43.68
CA ILE A 304 -11.87 -68.07 42.45
C ILE A 304 -12.37 -66.73 41.89
N ALA A 305 -13.67 -66.47 41.93
CA ALA A 305 -14.29 -65.25 41.41
C ALA A 305 -13.71 -63.98 42.04
N VAL A 306 -13.57 -63.94 43.37
CA VAL A 306 -13.01 -62.80 44.10
C VAL A 306 -11.54 -62.58 43.77
N ASP A 307 -10.76 -63.65 43.66
CA ASP A 307 -9.32 -63.55 43.46
C ASP A 307 -8.97 -63.28 42.00
N ALA A 308 -9.74 -63.84 41.05
CA ALA A 308 -9.66 -63.51 39.63
C ALA A 308 -10.02 -62.04 39.37
N LEU A 309 -11.09 -61.51 39.98
CA LEU A 309 -11.46 -60.09 39.84
C LEU A 309 -10.35 -59.17 40.38
N LYS A 310 -9.77 -59.49 41.54
CA LYS A 310 -8.64 -58.73 42.11
C LYS A 310 -7.39 -58.78 41.23
N ALA A 311 -7.18 -59.90 40.54
CA ALA A 311 -6.06 -60.10 39.63
C ALA A 311 -6.27 -59.46 38.24
N SER A 312 -7.42 -58.82 37.98
CA SER A 312 -7.76 -58.17 36.71
C SER A 312 -7.62 -56.65 36.77
N PRO A 313 -6.59 -56.07 36.10
CA PRO A 313 -6.50 -54.62 35.90
C PRO A 313 -7.56 -54.08 34.92
N SER A 314 -7.95 -54.87 33.92
CA SER A 314 -8.94 -54.50 32.89
C SER A 314 -10.32 -54.25 33.50
N MET A 315 -10.77 -55.11 34.41
CA MET A 315 -12.09 -54.93 35.04
C MET A 315 -12.14 -53.71 35.94
N LYS A 316 -11.03 -53.36 36.60
CA LYS A 316 -10.94 -52.11 37.35
C LYS A 316 -11.05 -50.89 36.44
N TYR A 317 -10.45 -50.93 35.25
CA TYR A 317 -10.56 -49.88 34.24
C TYR A 317 -11.99 -49.74 33.69
N TYR A 318 -12.59 -50.84 33.21
CA TYR A 318 -13.89 -50.77 32.51
C TYR A 318 -15.09 -50.51 33.41
N LEU A 319 -15.04 -50.96 34.67
CA LEU A 319 -16.14 -50.84 35.62
C LEU A 319 -16.08 -49.56 36.45
N GLY A 320 -14.91 -48.91 36.55
CA GLY A 320 -14.73 -47.68 37.32
C GLY A 320 -15.30 -47.80 38.73
N ASN A 321 -16.18 -46.87 39.11
CA ASN A 321 -16.80 -46.83 40.45
C ASN A 321 -17.69 -48.05 40.76
N MET A 322 -18.09 -48.84 39.74
CA MET A 322 -18.86 -50.07 39.91
C MET A 322 -17.98 -51.29 40.24
N TYR A 323 -16.66 -51.19 40.10
CA TYR A 323 -15.72 -52.27 40.41
C TYR A 323 -15.82 -52.70 41.89
N ASP A 324 -15.80 -51.75 42.82
CA ASP A 324 -15.85 -52.04 44.26
C ASP A 324 -17.20 -52.62 44.67
N ARG A 325 -18.28 -52.21 43.99
CA ARG A 325 -19.62 -52.80 44.16
C ARG A 325 -19.63 -54.27 43.73
N LEU A 326 -19.01 -54.59 42.59
CA LEU A 326 -18.90 -55.96 42.09
C LEU A 326 -18.09 -56.81 43.07
N LEU A 327 -16.91 -56.32 43.47
CA LEU A 327 -16.04 -56.99 44.43
C LEU A 327 -16.76 -57.27 45.75
N SER A 328 -17.51 -56.30 46.28
CA SER A 328 -18.29 -56.45 47.51
C SER A 328 -19.37 -57.54 47.38
N SER A 329 -20.09 -57.57 46.24
CA SER A 329 -21.14 -58.57 45.98
C SER A 329 -20.59 -60.01 45.82
N LEU A 330 -19.41 -60.17 45.23
CA LEU A 330 -18.75 -61.48 45.14
C LEU A 330 -18.21 -61.93 46.51
N GLN A 331 -17.70 -60.99 47.32
CA GLN A 331 -17.25 -61.29 48.68
C GLN A 331 -18.39 -61.69 49.62
N SER A 332 -19.58 -61.09 49.50
CA SER A 332 -20.75 -61.51 50.29
C SER A 332 -21.19 -62.93 49.91
N LYS A 333 -21.24 -63.27 48.62
CA LYS A 333 -21.51 -64.66 48.15
C LYS A 333 -20.48 -65.67 48.67
N LYS A 334 -19.19 -65.30 48.67
CA LYS A 334 -18.11 -66.14 49.24
C LYS A 334 -18.30 -66.38 50.74
N LYS A 335 -18.88 -65.42 51.48
CA LYS A 335 -19.20 -65.56 52.91
C LYS A 335 -20.44 -66.43 53.12
N GLU A 336 -21.52 -66.23 52.37
CA GLU A 336 -22.74 -67.03 52.47
C GLU A 336 -22.49 -68.51 52.20
N GLN A 337 -21.63 -68.83 51.22
CA GLN A 337 -21.28 -70.22 50.92
C GLN A 337 -20.51 -70.92 52.05
N LYS A 338 -19.85 -70.17 52.96
CA LYS A 338 -19.18 -70.73 54.15
C LYS A 338 -20.12 -71.02 55.32
N PHE A 339 -21.37 -70.53 55.30
CA PHE A 339 -22.35 -70.73 56.38
C PHE A 339 -23.30 -71.92 56.13
N TYR A 340 -23.25 -72.55 54.95
CA TYR A 340 -24.08 -73.71 54.59
C TYR A 340 -23.32 -75.05 54.62
N PHE A 341 -22.11 -75.07 55.19
CA PHE A 341 -21.34 -76.28 55.47
C PHE A 341 -21.28 -76.55 56.97
#